data_AF-A0A8E2EAQ4-F1
#
_entry.id   AF-A0A8E2EAQ4-F1
#
_cell.length_a   1.000
_cell.length_b   1.000
_cell.length_c   1.000
_cell.angle_alpha   90.00
_cell.angle_beta   90.00
_cell.angle_gamma   90.00
#
_symmetry.space_group_name_H-M   'P 1'
#
loop_
_entity.id
_entity.type
_entity.pdbx_description
1 polymer ?
#
loop_
_entity_poly.entity_id
_entity_poly.type
_entity_poly.pdbx_seq_one_letter_code
_entity_poly.pdbx_strand_id
1 'polypeptide(L)'
;MVPKPSSSTTAKSVVARPLPPLPKLRVRRPNKPEINPCLGIMTSVLGCWASSGYSVQGCAQVEQQLRACMDAPRPTTQKKNTINYHLSRMYPKIIGPHKRD
;
A
#
# COMPACT_ATOMS: atom_id res chain seq x y z
N MET A 1 -12.16 3.93 -35.56
CA MET A 1 -11.52 2.97 -34.63
C MET A 1 -11.87 3.41 -33.21
N VAL A 2 -12.74 2.67 -32.52
CA VAL A 2 -13.13 2.95 -31.12
C VAL A 2 -12.44 1.90 -30.24
N PRO A 3 -11.64 2.29 -29.23
CA PRO A 3 -11.09 1.34 -28.29
C PRO A 3 -12.19 0.79 -27.37
N LYS A 4 -12.32 -0.53 -27.34
CA LYS A 4 -13.26 -1.27 -26.50
C LYS A 4 -12.73 -1.30 -25.06
N PRO A 5 -13.55 -1.02 -24.03
CA PRO A 5 -13.08 -1.00 -22.65
C PRO A 5 -12.61 -2.40 -22.23
N SER A 6 -11.38 -2.47 -21.72
CA SER A 6 -10.81 -3.69 -21.16
C SER A 6 -11.59 -4.07 -19.90
N SER A 7 -11.99 -5.33 -19.89
CA SER A 7 -12.68 -6.03 -18.82
C SER A 7 -12.05 -5.73 -17.45
N SER A 8 -12.85 -5.15 -16.56
CA SER A 8 -12.58 -5.11 -15.13
C SER A 8 -12.29 -6.53 -14.62
N THR A 9 -11.07 -6.72 -14.12
CA THR A 9 -10.65 -7.95 -13.43
C THR A 9 -11.49 -8.10 -12.17
N THR A 10 -12.64 -8.74 -12.30
CA THR A 10 -13.45 -9.23 -11.19
C THR A 10 -12.55 -10.13 -10.34
N ALA A 11 -12.29 -9.72 -9.10
CA ALA A 11 -11.57 -10.53 -8.12
C ALA A 11 -12.34 -11.84 -7.96
N LYS A 12 -11.86 -12.91 -8.59
CA LYS A 12 -12.38 -14.26 -8.40
C LYS A 12 -12.29 -14.57 -6.91
N SER A 13 -13.46 -14.73 -6.28
CA SER A 13 -13.59 -15.36 -4.97
C SER A 13 -12.78 -16.66 -5.00
N VAL A 14 -11.66 -16.66 -4.28
CA VAL A 14 -10.83 -17.85 -4.11
C VAL A 14 -11.64 -18.78 -3.23
N VAL A 15 -12.32 -19.76 -3.83
CA VAL A 15 -12.80 -20.95 -3.12
C VAL A 15 -11.62 -21.46 -2.32
N ALA A 16 -11.75 -21.47 -0.99
CA ALA A 16 -10.68 -21.71 -0.04
C ALA A 16 -10.05 -23.08 -0.27
N ARG A 17 -8.99 -23.13 -1.09
CA ARG A 17 -8.12 -24.30 -1.18
C ARG A 17 -7.36 -24.38 0.14
N PRO A 18 -7.43 -25.50 0.88
CA PRO A 18 -6.72 -25.63 2.14
C PRO A 18 -5.21 -25.46 1.89
N LEU A 19 -4.58 -24.66 2.75
CA LEU A 19 -3.13 -24.48 2.68
C LEU A 19 -2.44 -25.82 3.05
N PRO A 20 -1.28 -26.14 2.45
CA PRO A 20 -0.45 -27.22 2.96
C PRO A 20 -0.06 -26.93 4.42
N PRO A 21 0.32 -27.95 5.20
CA PRO A 21 0.77 -27.75 6.57
C PRO A 21 1.98 -26.81 6.59
N LEU A 22 1.83 -25.69 7.29
CA LEU A 22 2.87 -24.67 7.47
C LEU A 22 3.41 -24.78 8.90
N PRO A 23 4.68 -24.43 9.13
CA PRO A 23 5.22 -24.37 10.48
C PRO A 23 4.54 -23.27 11.31
N LYS A 24 4.25 -22.11 10.70
CA LYS A 24 3.57 -20.96 11.33
C LYS A 24 2.80 -20.15 10.29
N LEU A 25 1.50 -19.91 10.53
CA LEU A 25 0.70 -18.99 9.71
C LEU A 25 0.94 -17.53 10.14
N ARG A 26 1.57 -16.74 9.27
CA ARG A 26 1.90 -15.35 9.57
C ARG A 26 1.90 -14.47 8.31
N VAL A 27 1.39 -13.24 8.46
CA VAL A 27 1.53 -12.19 7.45
C VAL A 27 2.88 -11.48 7.65
N ARG A 28 3.71 -11.47 6.60
CA ARG A 28 5.08 -10.90 6.65
C ARG A 28 5.09 -9.38 6.85
N ARG A 29 4.19 -8.65 6.19
CA ARG A 29 4.01 -7.20 6.35
C ARG A 29 2.55 -6.91 6.77
N PRO A 30 2.25 -6.93 8.07
CA PRO A 30 0.88 -6.78 8.56
C PRO A 30 0.36 -5.33 8.52
N ASN A 31 1.27 -4.36 8.48
CA ASN A 31 0.94 -2.94 8.37
C ASN A 31 1.13 -2.49 6.92
N LYS A 32 0.30 -1.55 6.48
CA LYS A 32 0.50 -0.85 5.21
C LYS A 32 1.80 -0.05 5.30
N PRO A 33 2.65 -0.05 4.26
CA PRO A 33 3.78 0.87 4.21
C PRO A 33 3.22 2.29 4.19
N GLU A 34 3.70 3.13 5.10
CA GLU A 34 3.42 4.56 5.07
C GLU A 34 4.28 5.16 3.95
N ILE A 35 3.62 5.81 3.00
CA ILE A 35 4.28 6.49 1.88
C ILE A 35 4.33 7.95 2.27
N ASN A 36 5.51 8.57 2.16
CA ASN A 36 5.69 9.97 2.52
C ASN A 36 4.74 10.86 1.69
N PRO A 37 3.89 11.68 2.34
CA PRO A 37 2.86 12.47 1.67
C PRO A 37 3.43 13.51 0.70
N CYS A 38 4.66 13.99 0.93
CA CYS A 38 5.27 15.03 0.10
C CYS A 38 5.86 14.48 -1.21
N LEU A 39 6.03 13.16 -1.33
CA LEU A 39 6.55 12.55 -2.57
C LEU A 39 5.62 12.78 -3.76
N GLY A 40 4.29 12.69 -3.55
CA GLY A 40 3.33 12.98 -4.61
C GLY A 40 3.46 14.41 -5.13
N ILE A 41 3.49 15.38 -4.22
CA ILE A 41 3.60 16.80 -4.56
C ILE A 41 4.96 17.09 -5.23
N MET A 42 6.04 16.48 -4.74
CA MET A 42 7.36 16.60 -5.34
C MET A 42 7.37 16.10 -6.79
N THR A 43 6.73 14.96 -7.07
CA THR A 43 6.61 14.47 -8.46
C THR A 43 5.80 15.43 -9.34
N SER A 44 4.79 16.10 -8.78
CA SER A 44 4.04 17.13 -9.50
C SER A 44 4.88 18.37 -9.82
N VAL A 45 5.76 18.81 -8.90
CA VAL A 45 6.72 19.92 -9.17
C VAL A 45 7.64 19.54 -10.32
N LEU A 46 8.24 18.35 -10.28
CA LEU A 46 9.11 17.86 -11.35
C LEU A 46 8.38 17.76 -12.69
N GLY A 47 7.11 17.30 -12.68
CA GLY A 47 6.26 17.28 -13.87
C GLY A 47 5.98 18.67 -14.42
N CYS A 48 5.74 19.65 -13.55
CA CYS A 48 5.51 21.04 -13.95
C CYS A 48 6.76 21.65 -14.61
N TRP A 49 7.95 21.44 -14.01
CA TRP A 49 9.20 21.89 -14.61
C TRP A 49 9.51 21.21 -15.94
N ALA A 50 9.19 19.92 -16.07
CA ALA A 50 9.35 19.19 -17.33
C ALA A 50 8.42 19.70 -18.44
N SER A 51 7.23 20.20 -18.08
CA SER A 51 6.21 20.64 -19.04
C SER A 51 6.38 22.10 -19.47
N SER A 52 6.67 22.97 -18.51
CA SER A 52 6.57 24.42 -18.68
C SER A 52 7.91 25.15 -18.54
N GLY A 53 8.99 24.42 -18.27
CA GLY A 53 10.31 24.97 -18.01
C GLY A 53 10.57 25.22 -16.52
N TYR A 54 11.83 25.41 -16.18
CA TYR A 54 12.25 25.62 -14.80
C TYR A 54 11.70 26.96 -14.27
N SER A 55 11.13 26.95 -13.06
CA SER A 55 10.74 28.15 -12.29
C SER A 55 9.78 29.14 -13.00
N VAL A 56 8.89 28.65 -13.86
CA VAL A 56 7.82 29.49 -14.41
C VAL A 56 6.73 29.77 -13.37
N GLN A 57 6.10 30.95 -13.46
CA GLN A 57 4.99 31.37 -12.58
C GLN A 57 3.86 30.32 -12.48
N GLY A 58 3.67 29.49 -13.51
CA GLY A 58 2.70 28.39 -13.51
C GLY A 58 2.95 27.30 -12.47
N CYS A 59 4.19 27.10 -12.01
CA CYS A 59 4.55 26.08 -11.02
C CYS A 59 4.55 26.60 -9.57
N ALA A 60 4.40 27.91 -9.35
CA ALA A 60 4.51 28.53 -8.03
C ALA A 60 3.53 27.97 -7.00
N GLN A 61 2.31 27.62 -7.42
CA GLN A 61 1.31 27.01 -6.54
C GLN A 61 1.70 25.60 -6.08
N VAL A 62 2.29 24.79 -6.96
CA VAL A 62 2.73 23.42 -6.64
C VAL A 62 3.96 23.46 -5.73
N GLU A 63 4.86 24.43 -5.93
CA GLU A 63 6.00 24.67 -5.05
C GLU A 63 5.58 25.12 -3.65
N GLN A 64 4.56 25.98 -3.54
CA GLN A 64 3.98 26.37 -2.25
C GLN A 64 3.36 25.18 -1.50
N GLN A 65 2.65 24.29 -2.21
CA GLN A 65 2.13 23.05 -1.62
C GLN A 65 3.24 22.13 -1.13
N LEU A 66 4.35 22.03 -1.85
CA LEU A 66 5.50 21.23 -1.42
C LEU A 66 6.10 21.81 -0.14
N ARG A 67 6.22 23.14 -0.05
CA ARG A 67 6.73 23.82 1.15
C ARG A 67 5.82 23.58 2.35
N ALA A 68 4.51 23.76 2.17
CA ALA A 68 3.52 23.45 3.21
C ALA A 68 3.58 21.99 3.68
N CYS A 69 3.82 21.05 2.78
CA CYS A 69 3.98 19.64 3.14
C CYS A 69 5.25 19.37 3.96
N MET A 70 6.36 20.01 3.61
CA MET A 70 7.64 19.84 4.32
C MET A 70 7.67 20.55 5.68
N ASP A 71 6.95 21.67 5.80
CA ASP A 71 6.81 22.42 7.06
C ASP A 71 5.84 21.75 8.03
N ALA A 72 4.93 20.90 7.52
CA ALA A 72 3.99 20.16 8.35
C ALA A 72 4.70 19.11 9.23
N PRO A 73 4.23 18.91 10.48
CA PRO A 73 4.78 17.88 11.34
C PRO A 73 4.51 16.48 10.77
N ARG A 74 5.46 15.56 10.97
CA ARG A 74 5.34 14.19 10.50
C ARG A 74 4.13 13.50 11.13
N PRO A 75 3.35 12.72 10.36
CA PRO A 75 2.21 11.99 10.90
C PRO A 75 2.67 10.98 11.96
N THR A 76 1.87 10.83 13.01
CA THR A 76 2.16 9.87 14.08
C THR A 76 2.19 8.45 13.55
N THR A 77 3.09 7.62 14.06
CA THR A 77 3.18 6.22 13.68
C THR A 77 1.85 5.50 13.95
N GLN A 78 1.28 4.90 12.89
CA GLN A 78 0.06 4.11 12.98
C GLN A 78 0.21 2.95 13.98
N LYS A 79 -0.87 2.64 14.70
CA LYS A 79 -0.89 1.49 15.63
C LYS A 79 -0.55 0.20 14.87
N LYS A 80 0.35 -0.60 15.45
CA LYS A 80 0.76 -1.89 14.86
C LYS A 80 -0.43 -2.84 14.81
N ASN A 81 -0.63 -3.48 13.67
CA ASN A 81 -1.64 -4.50 13.45
C ASN A 81 -1.26 -5.80 14.18
N THR A 82 -2.17 -6.31 15.01
CA THR A 82 -2.00 -7.52 15.84
C THR A 82 -2.47 -8.80 15.13
N ILE A 83 -2.70 -8.78 13.81
CA ILE A 83 -3.17 -9.95 13.04
C ILE A 83 -2.36 -11.23 13.30
N ASN A 84 -1.03 -11.12 13.39
CA ASN A 84 -0.16 -12.28 13.61
C ASN A 84 -0.33 -12.92 14.99
N TYR A 85 -0.74 -12.15 15.99
CA TYR A 85 -1.08 -12.67 17.32
C TYR A 85 -2.31 -13.59 17.22
N HIS A 86 -3.38 -13.12 16.59
CA HIS A 86 -4.60 -13.91 16.42
C HIS A 86 -4.41 -15.11 15.50
N LEU A 87 -3.68 -14.96 14.39
CA LEU A 87 -3.38 -16.06 13.47
C LEU A 87 -2.60 -17.18 14.17
N SER A 88 -1.61 -16.85 15.00
CA SER A 88 -0.84 -17.87 15.73
C SER A 88 -1.70 -18.68 16.71
N ARG A 89 -2.67 -18.03 17.37
CA ARG A 89 -3.58 -18.67 18.33
C ARG A 89 -4.66 -19.52 17.65
N MET A 90 -5.12 -19.10 16.47
CA MET A 90 -6.14 -19.82 15.72
C MET A 90 -5.56 -20.92 14.82
N TYR A 91 -4.27 -20.85 14.48
CA TYR A 91 -3.65 -21.79 13.56
C TYR A 91 -3.86 -23.27 13.91
N PRO A 92 -3.71 -23.71 15.19
CA PRO A 92 -3.97 -25.10 15.56
C PRO A 92 -5.43 -25.56 15.38
N LYS A 93 -6.38 -24.62 15.32
CA LYS A 93 -7.82 -24.90 15.16
C LYS A 93 -8.27 -24.89 13.71
N ILE A 94 -7.46 -24.31 12.81
CA ILE A 94 -7.80 -24.09 11.39
C ILE A 94 -6.95 -24.99 10.49
N ILE A 95 -5.81 -25.49 10.98
CA ILE A 95 -4.97 -26.41 10.21
C ILE A 95 -5.74 -27.69 9.87
N GLY A 96 -5.66 -28.10 8.60
CA GLY A 96 -6.23 -29.35 8.11
C GLY A 96 -5.50 -30.58 8.68
N PRO A 97 -5.97 -31.80 8.36
CA PRO A 97 -5.34 -33.03 8.83
C PRO A 97 -3.86 -33.04 8.43
N HIS A 98 -3.00 -33.02 9.44
CA HIS A 98 -1.54 -33.11 9.30
C HIS A 98 -1.08 -34.44 9.89
N LYS A 99 -0.09 -35.07 9.26
CA LYS A 99 0.54 -36.29 9.77
C LYS A 99 1.25 -35.93 11.08
N ARG A 100 0.70 -36.39 12.22
CA ARG A 100 1.44 -36.40 13.48
C ARG A 100 2.64 -37.34 13.25
N ASP A 101 3.84 -36.85 13.47
CA ASP A 101 4.99 -37.74 13.68
C ASP A 101 4.74 -38.60 14.93
#